data_AF-A0A7Y1MFZ3-F1
#
_entry.id   AF-A0A7Y1MFZ3-F1
#
_cell.length_a   1.000
_cell.length_b   1.000
_cell.length_c   1.000
_cell.angle_alpha   90.00
_cell.angle_beta   90.00
_cell.angle_gamma   90.00
#
_symmetry.space_group_name_H-M   'P 1'
#
loop_
_entity.id
_entity.type
_entity.pdbx_description
1 polymer ?
#
loop_
_entity_poly.entity_id
_entity_poly.type
_entity_poly.pdbx_seq_one_letter_code
_entity_poly.pdbx_strand_id
1 'polypeptide(L)'
;MTRYLIAAIAVLVIVAGIQTHRLDNAQTDHAQYVANIATQAQEASEKARQAEQQHQRIIDQVRTDAANQKISDDAHAAELVAVGVSLREQQTSLLADRAALRARLAARGKTIDDLSDLLAELRTEADNHAGELATALDASRRAGFACERSYDAMRASK
;
A
#
# COMPACT_ATOMS: atom_id res chain seq x y z
N MET A 1 -85.23 -15.61 25.85
CA MET A 1 -84.05 -14.71 25.96
C MET A 1 -82.76 -15.48 26.24
N THR A 2 -82.73 -16.44 27.16
CA THR A 2 -81.53 -17.25 27.51
C THR A 2 -80.90 -18.03 26.35
N ARG A 3 -81.70 -18.63 25.45
CA ARG A 3 -81.18 -19.38 24.28
C ARG A 3 -80.40 -18.50 23.29
N TYR A 4 -80.83 -17.26 23.09
CA TYR A 4 -80.12 -16.29 22.24
C TYR A 4 -78.84 -15.77 22.89
N LEU A 5 -78.84 -15.63 24.22
CA LEU A 5 -77.67 -15.23 25.00
C LEU A 5 -76.56 -16.30 24.95
N ILE A 6 -76.94 -17.58 25.07
CA ILE A 6 -75.99 -18.71 24.94
C ILE A 6 -75.41 -18.78 23.52
N ALA A 7 -76.25 -18.59 22.49
CA ALA A 7 -75.78 -18.57 21.10
C ALA A 7 -74.80 -17.42 20.83
N ALA A 8 -75.06 -16.22 21.36
CA ALA A 8 -74.17 -15.06 21.21
C ALA A 8 -72.80 -15.28 21.88
N ILE A 9 -72.79 -15.88 23.07
CA ILE A 9 -71.54 -16.22 23.79
C ILE A 9 -70.75 -17.29 23.01
N ALA A 10 -71.41 -18.33 22.49
CA ALA A 10 -70.75 -19.36 21.71
C ALA A 10 -70.07 -18.80 20.44
N VAL A 11 -70.74 -17.87 19.74
CA VAL A 11 -70.16 -17.17 18.59
C VAL A 11 -68.94 -16.34 18.99
N LEU A 12 -69.01 -15.60 20.10
CA LEU A 12 -67.88 -14.81 20.60
C LEU A 12 -66.66 -15.67 20.92
N VAL A 13 -66.85 -16.84 21.55
CA VAL A 13 -65.75 -17.77 21.87
C VAL A 13 -65.11 -18.31 20.59
N ILE A 14 -65.91 -18.67 19.59
CA ILE A 14 -65.41 -19.16 18.30
C ILE A 14 -64.60 -18.05 17.59
N VAL A 15 -65.14 -16.83 17.54
CA VAL A 15 -64.45 -15.69 16.91
C VAL A 15 -63.15 -15.35 17.64
N ALA A 16 -63.15 -15.34 18.98
CA ALA A 16 -61.95 -15.13 19.77
C ALA A 16 -60.89 -16.21 19.51
N GLY A 17 -61.30 -17.49 19.44
CA GLY A 17 -60.41 -18.60 19.09
C GLY A 17 -59.81 -18.51 17.69
N ILE A 18 -60.57 -18.03 16.70
CA ILE A 18 -60.06 -17.78 15.35
C ILE A 18 -59.04 -16.63 15.35
N GLN A 19 -59.32 -15.55 16.09
CA GLN A 19 -58.42 -14.40 16.19
C GLN A 19 -57.10 -14.74 16.87
N THR A 20 -57.11 -15.52 17.95
CA THR A 20 -55.88 -15.95 18.63
C THR A 20 -55.04 -16.85 17.74
N HIS A 21 -55.66 -17.78 17.01
CA HIS A 21 -54.94 -18.64 16.06
C HIS A 21 -54.31 -17.84 14.91
N ARG A 22 -55.01 -16.81 14.40
CA ARG A 22 -54.43 -15.94 13.36
C ARG A 22 -53.28 -15.11 13.88
N LEU A 23 -53.36 -14.63 15.13
CA LEU A 23 -52.31 -13.85 15.75
C LEU A 23 -51.05 -14.70 16.00
N ASP A 24 -51.22 -15.93 16.48
CA ASP A 24 -50.12 -16.88 16.72
C ASP A 24 -49.40 -17.26 15.42
N ASN A 25 -50.17 -17.53 14.36
CA ASN A 25 -49.61 -17.76 13.03
C ASN A 25 -48.84 -16.53 12.52
N ALA A 26 -49.41 -15.33 12.64
CA ALA A 26 -48.75 -14.10 12.21
C ALA A 26 -47.47 -13.79 13.01
N GLN A 27 -47.47 -14.08 14.33
CA GLN A 27 -46.27 -13.94 15.17
C GLN A 27 -45.20 -14.95 14.77
N THR A 28 -45.59 -16.19 14.47
CA THR A 28 -44.67 -17.25 14.02
C THR A 28 -44.06 -16.91 12.66
N ASP A 29 -44.88 -16.51 11.69
CA ASP A 29 -44.44 -16.10 10.35
C ASP A 29 -43.49 -14.89 10.44
N HIS A 30 -43.81 -13.91 11.30
CA HIS A 30 -42.93 -12.76 11.52
C HIS A 30 -41.61 -13.16 12.19
N ALA A 31 -41.64 -14.05 13.19
CA ALA A 31 -40.44 -14.54 13.84
C ALA A 31 -39.53 -15.30 12.85
N GLN A 32 -40.12 -16.14 12.00
CA GLN A 32 -39.39 -16.83 10.93
C GLN A 32 -38.82 -15.85 9.90
N TYR A 33 -39.58 -14.84 9.50
CA TYR A 33 -39.11 -13.80 8.59
C TYR A 33 -37.91 -13.05 9.18
N VAL A 34 -38.01 -12.56 10.42
CA VAL A 34 -36.91 -11.86 11.10
C VAL A 34 -35.69 -12.76 11.25
N ALA A 35 -35.88 -14.03 11.61
CA ALA A 35 -34.80 -15.00 11.71
C ALA A 35 -34.10 -15.20 10.34
N ASN A 36 -34.87 -15.35 9.27
CA ASN A 36 -34.33 -15.52 7.92
C ASN A 36 -33.59 -14.27 7.41
N ILE A 37 -34.06 -13.07 7.78
CA ILE A 37 -33.34 -11.83 7.46
C ILE A 37 -32.06 -11.73 8.27
N ALA A 38 -32.08 -12.09 9.56
CA ALA A 38 -30.90 -12.09 10.41
C ALA A 38 -29.83 -13.07 9.91
N THR A 39 -30.21 -14.29 9.49
CA THR A 39 -29.27 -15.27 8.93
C THR A 39 -28.69 -14.77 7.61
N GLN A 40 -29.51 -14.26 6.70
CA GLN A 40 -29.03 -13.68 5.44
C GLN A 40 -28.08 -12.49 5.66
N ALA A 41 -28.40 -11.62 6.62
CA ALA A 41 -27.54 -10.48 6.97
C ALA A 41 -26.20 -10.96 7.57
N GLN A 42 -26.23 -12.00 8.41
CA GLN A 42 -25.02 -12.59 8.96
C GLN A 42 -24.15 -13.24 7.88
N GLU A 43 -24.73 -14.06 7.00
CA GLU A 43 -24.00 -14.68 5.88
C GLU A 43 -23.40 -13.63 4.94
N ALA A 44 -24.14 -12.56 4.64
CA ALA A 44 -23.64 -11.47 3.81
C ALA A 44 -22.47 -10.74 4.49
N SER A 45 -22.57 -10.50 5.79
CA SER A 45 -21.49 -9.90 6.60
C SER A 45 -20.24 -10.79 6.64
N GLU A 46 -20.42 -12.09 6.84
CA GLU A 46 -19.31 -13.06 6.86
C GLU A 46 -18.62 -13.15 5.49
N LYS A 47 -19.38 -13.21 4.39
CA LYS A 47 -18.83 -13.17 3.02
C LYS A 47 -18.05 -11.88 2.76
N ALA A 48 -18.61 -10.74 3.15
CA ALA A 48 -17.93 -9.45 3.01
C ALA A 48 -16.62 -9.40 3.82
N ARG A 49 -16.64 -9.91 5.05
CA ARG A 49 -15.45 -10.01 5.90
C ARG A 49 -14.38 -10.94 5.31
N GLN A 50 -14.77 -12.08 4.74
CA GLN A 50 -13.84 -13.00 4.08
C GLN A 50 -13.17 -12.35 2.86
N ALA A 51 -13.95 -11.65 2.03
CA ALA A 51 -13.42 -10.91 0.88
C ALA A 51 -12.45 -9.80 1.33
N GLU A 52 -12.80 -9.03 2.36
CA GLU A 52 -11.92 -8.01 2.93
C GLU A 52 -10.61 -8.60 3.45
N GLN A 53 -10.68 -9.70 4.21
CA GLN A 53 -9.47 -10.39 4.68
C GLN A 53 -8.60 -10.93 3.55
N GLN A 54 -9.21 -11.38 2.44
CA GLN A 54 -8.49 -11.81 1.26
C GLN A 54 -7.78 -10.63 0.59
N HIS A 55 -8.47 -9.50 0.40
CA HIS A 55 -7.88 -8.29 -0.17
C HIS A 55 -6.72 -7.76 0.69
N GLN A 56 -6.88 -7.76 2.01
CA GLN A 56 -5.81 -7.38 2.94
C GLN A 56 -4.58 -8.26 2.76
N ARG A 57 -4.74 -9.59 2.72
CA ARG A 57 -3.62 -10.52 2.49
C ARG A 57 -2.89 -10.25 1.17
N ILE A 58 -3.64 -10.00 0.10
CA ILE A 58 -3.09 -9.71 -1.22
C ILE A 58 -2.29 -8.39 -1.19
N ILE A 59 -2.85 -7.33 -0.61
CA ILE A 59 -2.17 -6.04 -0.49
C ILE A 59 -0.93 -6.14 0.40
N ASP A 60 -1.00 -6.88 1.50
CA ASP A 60 0.12 -7.09 2.40
C ASP A 60 1.27 -7.86 1.73
N GLN A 61 0.95 -8.80 0.85
CA GLN A 61 1.95 -9.48 0.04
C GLN A 61 2.62 -8.49 -0.93
N VAL A 62 1.86 -7.67 -1.66
CA VAL A 62 2.43 -6.64 -2.55
C VAL A 62 3.32 -5.65 -1.79
N ARG A 63 2.91 -5.25 -0.58
CA ARG A 63 3.72 -4.39 0.31
C ARG A 63 5.01 -5.06 0.72
N THR A 64 4.95 -6.34 1.10
CA THR A 64 6.14 -7.12 1.51
C THR A 64 7.11 -7.27 0.34
N ASP A 65 6.62 -7.60 -0.85
CA ASP A 65 7.44 -7.72 -2.05
C ASP A 65 8.10 -6.39 -2.43
N ALA A 66 7.36 -5.28 -2.34
CA ALA A 66 7.89 -3.95 -2.57
C ALA A 66 8.97 -3.57 -1.54
N ALA A 67 8.80 -3.95 -0.26
CA ALA A 67 9.78 -3.71 0.79
C ALA A 67 11.07 -4.52 0.55
N ASN A 68 10.94 -5.79 0.15
CA ASN A 68 12.07 -6.65 -0.19
C ASN A 68 12.84 -6.11 -1.40
N GLN A 69 12.11 -5.68 -2.43
CA GLN A 69 12.71 -5.05 -3.62
C GLN A 69 13.47 -3.78 -3.24
N LYS A 70 12.91 -2.94 -2.36
CA LYS A 70 13.60 -1.75 -1.85
C LYS A 70 14.92 -2.10 -1.17
N ILE A 71 15.00 -3.15 -0.36
CA ILE A 71 16.26 -3.55 0.31
C ILE A 71 17.33 -3.89 -0.74
N SER A 72 16.96 -4.64 -1.78
CA SER A 72 17.88 -4.98 -2.87
C SER A 72 18.33 -3.73 -3.64
N ASP A 73 17.40 -2.84 -3.97
CA ASP A 73 17.70 -1.60 -4.69
C ASP A 73 18.61 -0.68 -3.87
N ASP A 74 18.33 -0.52 -2.58
CA ASP A 74 19.12 0.30 -1.66
C ASP A 74 20.55 -0.27 -1.49
N ALA A 75 20.69 -1.60 -1.44
CA ALA A 75 22.01 -2.24 -1.40
C ALA A 75 22.82 -1.98 -2.66
N HIS A 76 22.20 -2.07 -3.84
CA HIS A 76 22.85 -1.77 -5.11
C HIS A 76 23.21 -0.28 -5.24
N ALA A 77 22.31 0.61 -4.80
CA ALA A 77 22.60 2.04 -4.75
C ALA A 77 23.80 2.35 -3.83
N ALA A 78 23.88 1.70 -2.66
CA ALA A 78 25.02 1.85 -1.76
C ALA A 78 26.35 1.38 -2.39
N GLU A 79 26.32 0.27 -3.15
CA GLU A 79 27.49 -0.20 -3.92
C GLU A 79 27.94 0.84 -4.95
N LEU A 80 27.01 1.39 -5.73
CA LEU A 80 27.30 2.42 -6.73
C LEU A 80 27.85 3.71 -6.09
N VAL A 81 27.32 4.12 -4.94
CA VAL A 81 27.84 5.25 -4.17
C VAL A 81 29.28 4.98 -3.71
N ALA A 82 29.57 3.78 -3.22
CA ALA A 82 30.93 3.40 -2.80
C ALA A 82 31.91 3.43 -3.97
N VAL A 83 31.52 2.93 -5.15
CA VAL A 83 32.32 3.04 -6.38
C VAL A 83 32.56 4.51 -6.75
N GLY A 84 31.54 5.36 -6.66
CA GLY A 84 31.65 6.80 -6.92
C GLY A 84 32.59 7.52 -5.95
N VAL A 85 32.57 7.18 -4.67
CA VAL A 85 33.51 7.71 -3.66
C VAL A 85 34.93 7.28 -3.98
N SER A 86 35.15 5.98 -4.25
CA SER A 86 36.48 5.47 -4.62
C SER A 86 37.04 6.16 -5.87
N LEU A 87 36.19 6.44 -6.87
CA LEU A 87 36.60 7.17 -8.07
C LEU A 87 37.02 8.61 -7.76
N ARG A 88 36.28 9.30 -6.87
CA ARG A 88 36.64 10.66 -6.42
C ARG A 88 37.96 10.68 -5.64
N GLU A 89 38.20 9.68 -4.80
CA GLU A 89 39.48 9.53 -4.08
C GLU A 89 40.64 9.31 -5.06
N GLN A 90 40.47 8.45 -6.06
CA GLN A 90 41.46 8.24 -7.12
C GLN A 90 41.71 9.52 -7.92
N GLN A 91 40.67 10.25 -8.29
CA GLN A 91 40.82 11.55 -8.97
C GLN A 91 41.57 12.56 -8.11
N THR A 92 41.25 12.66 -6.82
CA THR A 92 41.94 13.56 -5.89
C THR A 92 43.41 13.20 -5.75
N SER A 93 43.72 11.90 -5.65
CA SER A 93 45.10 11.39 -5.62
C SER A 93 45.86 11.76 -6.89
N LEU A 94 45.25 11.54 -8.06
CA LEU A 94 45.86 11.90 -9.35
C LEU A 94 46.08 13.41 -9.52
N LEU A 95 45.15 14.24 -9.03
CA LEU A 95 45.32 15.69 -9.01
C LEU A 95 46.44 16.12 -8.07
N ALA A 96 46.56 15.51 -6.89
CA ALA A 96 47.65 15.77 -5.95
C ALA A 96 49.02 15.34 -6.51
N ASP A 97 49.11 14.17 -7.14
CA ASP A 97 50.32 13.69 -7.82
C ASP A 97 50.72 14.63 -8.96
N ARG A 98 49.73 15.10 -9.73
CA ARG A 98 49.93 16.09 -10.78
C ARG A 98 50.37 17.44 -10.21
N ALA A 99 49.82 17.89 -9.09
CA ALA A 99 50.26 19.10 -8.41
C ALA A 99 51.71 18.97 -7.92
N ALA A 100 52.11 17.82 -7.39
CA ALA A 100 53.50 17.55 -7.00
C ALA A 100 54.46 17.51 -8.22
N LEU A 101 54.02 16.92 -9.34
CA LEU A 101 54.75 16.93 -10.60
C LEU A 101 54.84 18.34 -11.21
N ARG A 102 53.78 19.12 -11.09
CA ARG A 102 53.71 20.52 -11.52
C ARG A 102 54.53 21.44 -10.63
N ALA A 103 54.61 21.24 -9.32
CA ALA A 103 55.52 21.98 -8.45
C ALA A 103 56.99 21.80 -8.89
N ARG A 104 57.34 20.62 -9.41
CA ARG A 104 58.65 20.36 -10.04
C ARG A 104 58.82 21.02 -11.42
N LEU A 105 57.73 21.29 -12.15
CA LEU A 105 57.73 21.90 -13.49
C LEU A 105 57.45 23.43 -13.49
N ALA A 106 56.86 23.98 -12.41
CA ALA A 106 56.45 25.37 -12.22
C ALA A 106 57.63 26.35 -12.15
N ALA A 107 58.87 25.83 -12.17
CA ALA A 107 60.05 26.57 -12.60
C ALA A 107 59.94 27.15 -14.03
N ARG A 108 58.87 26.89 -14.80
CA ARG A 108 58.71 27.29 -16.22
C ARG A 108 57.42 28.02 -16.64
N GLY A 109 56.53 28.46 -15.75
CA GLY A 109 55.43 29.39 -16.11
C GLY A 109 54.03 28.97 -15.63
N LYS A 110 53.21 29.97 -15.26
CA LYS A 110 52.09 29.87 -14.32
C LYS A 110 50.76 30.31 -14.95
N THR A 111 49.95 29.36 -15.44
CA THR A 111 48.52 29.64 -15.81
C THR A 111 47.59 28.41 -15.97
N ILE A 112 47.96 27.17 -15.62
CA ILE A 112 47.16 25.95 -15.95
C ILE A 112 46.59 25.23 -14.70
N ASP A 113 46.69 25.81 -13.49
CA ASP A 113 46.22 25.11 -12.27
C ASP A 113 44.72 25.28 -12.00
N ASP A 114 44.17 26.51 -11.98
CA ASP A 114 42.80 26.78 -11.49
C ASP A 114 41.64 26.11 -12.27
N LEU A 115 41.78 25.90 -13.58
CA LEU A 115 40.69 25.32 -14.40
C LEU A 115 40.45 23.83 -14.10
N SER A 116 41.49 23.11 -13.69
CA SER A 116 41.37 21.65 -13.43
C SER A 116 40.61 21.40 -12.13
N ASP A 117 40.88 22.24 -11.12
CA ASP A 117 40.25 22.15 -9.80
C ASP A 117 38.78 22.57 -9.87
N LEU A 118 38.46 23.66 -10.59
CA LEU A 118 37.08 24.09 -10.83
C LEU A 118 36.24 23.00 -11.53
N LEU A 119 36.81 22.31 -12.53
CA LEU A 119 36.11 21.22 -13.22
C LEU A 119 35.90 20.00 -12.30
N ALA A 120 36.83 19.72 -11.39
CA ALA A 120 36.68 18.64 -10.41
C ALA A 120 35.59 18.96 -9.37
N GLU A 121 35.52 20.21 -8.93
CA GLU A 121 34.48 20.69 -8.01
C GLU A 121 33.09 20.67 -8.68
N LEU A 122 32.96 21.24 -9.89
CA LEU A 122 31.70 21.22 -10.65
C LEU A 122 31.23 19.79 -10.93
N ARG A 123 32.16 18.89 -11.26
CA ARG A 123 31.84 17.47 -11.45
C ARG A 123 31.32 16.85 -10.16
N THR A 124 31.96 17.13 -9.03
CA THR A 124 31.53 16.60 -7.72
C THR A 124 30.14 17.10 -7.36
N GLU A 125 29.84 18.39 -7.56
CA GLU A 125 28.52 18.96 -7.30
C GLU A 125 27.45 18.35 -8.23
N ALA A 126 27.75 18.22 -9.53
CA ALA A 126 26.86 17.60 -10.50
C ALA A 126 26.57 16.12 -10.17
N ASP A 127 27.60 15.35 -9.81
CA ASP A 127 27.45 13.94 -9.43
C ASP A 127 26.62 13.80 -8.14
N ASN A 128 26.81 14.70 -7.16
CA ASN A 128 26.00 14.70 -5.93
C ASN A 128 24.52 15.00 -6.24
N HIS A 129 24.25 16.05 -7.02
CA HIS A 129 22.88 16.42 -7.37
C HIS A 129 22.17 15.34 -8.21
N ALA A 130 22.91 14.70 -9.13
CA ALA A 130 22.40 13.55 -9.86
C ALA A 130 22.02 12.38 -8.92
N GLY A 131 22.81 12.15 -7.86
CA GLY A 131 22.51 11.15 -6.83
C GLY A 131 21.24 11.45 -6.03
N GLU A 132 21.01 12.71 -5.66
CA GLU A 132 19.78 13.15 -4.99
C GLU A 132 18.54 12.93 -5.87
N LEU A 133 18.64 13.31 -7.15
CA LEU A 133 17.57 13.12 -8.13
C LEU A 133 17.28 11.63 -8.37
N ALA A 134 18.33 10.80 -8.52
CA ALA A 134 18.17 9.36 -8.67
C ALA A 134 17.43 8.75 -7.48
N THR A 135 17.82 9.14 -6.25
CA THR A 135 17.16 8.67 -5.02
C THR A 135 15.68 9.03 -4.98
N ALA A 136 15.33 10.27 -5.33
CA ALA A 136 13.95 10.73 -5.37
C ALA A 136 13.12 10.02 -6.45
N LEU A 137 13.69 9.87 -7.66
CA LEU A 137 13.03 9.20 -8.77
C LEU A 137 12.81 7.71 -8.48
N ASP A 138 13.80 7.02 -7.93
CA ASP A 138 13.68 5.61 -7.55
C ASP A 138 12.62 5.40 -6.46
N ALA A 139 12.55 6.30 -5.47
CA ALA A 139 11.49 6.29 -4.48
C ALA A 139 10.11 6.47 -5.11
N SER A 140 9.95 7.43 -6.02
CA SER A 140 8.69 7.69 -6.71
C SER A 140 8.27 6.50 -7.60
N ARG A 141 9.22 5.89 -8.31
CA ARG A 141 8.99 4.76 -9.20
C ARG A 141 8.58 3.52 -8.43
N ARG A 142 9.26 3.22 -7.31
CA ARG A 142 8.86 2.12 -6.41
C ARG A 142 7.45 2.30 -5.87
N ALA A 143 7.10 3.51 -5.43
CA ALA A 143 5.75 3.80 -4.96
C ALA A 143 4.71 3.60 -6.07
N GLY A 144 5.01 4.07 -7.29
CA GLY A 144 4.18 3.85 -8.48
C GLY A 144 3.94 2.37 -8.78
N PHE A 145 5.00 1.57 -8.85
CA PHE A 145 4.87 0.13 -9.11
C PHE A 145 4.18 -0.64 -7.98
N ALA A 146 4.34 -0.22 -6.72
CA ALA A 146 3.57 -0.80 -5.62
C ALA A 146 2.07 -0.51 -5.78
N CYS A 147 1.72 0.72 -6.21
CA CYS A 147 0.33 1.10 -6.48
C CYS A 147 -0.26 0.30 -7.65
N GLU A 148 0.45 0.22 -8.77
CA GLU A 148 0.04 -0.54 -9.96
C GLU A 148 -0.17 -2.02 -9.63
N ARG A 149 0.80 -2.66 -8.95
CA ARG A 149 0.68 -4.06 -8.54
C ARG A 149 -0.47 -4.30 -7.57
N SER A 150 -0.71 -3.36 -6.64
CA SER A 150 -1.87 -3.46 -5.74
C SER A 150 -3.18 -3.41 -6.51
N TYR A 151 -3.27 -2.50 -7.49
CA TYR A 151 -4.45 -2.39 -8.36
C TYR A 151 -4.67 -3.65 -9.19
N ASP A 152 -3.62 -4.16 -9.85
CA ASP A 152 -3.71 -5.38 -10.66
C ASP A 152 -4.08 -6.60 -9.83
N ALA A 153 -3.53 -6.73 -8.62
CA ALA A 153 -3.85 -7.83 -7.74
C ALA A 153 -5.32 -7.79 -7.28
N MET A 154 -5.84 -6.61 -6.97
CA MET A 154 -7.26 -6.40 -6.64
C MET A 154 -8.18 -6.63 -7.85
N ARG A 155 -7.71 -6.30 -9.06
CA ARG A 155 -8.44 -6.55 -10.31
C ARG A 155 -8.51 -8.04 -10.62
N ALA A 156 -7.45 -8.79 -10.35
CA ALA A 156 -7.37 -10.24 -10.57
C ALA A 156 -8.08 -11.07 -9.49
N SER A 157 -8.34 -10.51 -8.30
CA SER A 157 -9.05 -11.20 -7.21
C SER A 157 -10.57 -11.13 -7.30
N LYS A 158 -11.10 -10.45 -8.32
CA LYS A 158 -12.53 -10.28 -8.59
C LYS A 158 -13.06 -11.38 -9.48
#